data_AF-A0A9W8H5Q9-F1
#
_entry.id   AF-A0A9W8H5Q9-F1
#
_cell.length_a   1.000
_cell.length_b   1.000
_cell.length_c   1.000
_cell.angle_alpha   90.00
_cell.angle_beta   90.00
_cell.angle_gamma   90.00
#
_symmetry.space_group_name_H-M   'P 1'
#
loop_
_entity.id
_entity.type
_entity.pdbx_description
1 polymer ?
#
loop_
_entity_poly.entity_id
_entity_poly.type
_entity_poly.pdbx_seq_one_letter_code
_entity_poly.pdbx_strand_id
1 'polypeptide(L)'
;MATNWSLYGLFFLTNREALLHERLTKKESLHLRPLLSARETDEMFSSVVAGGITGGILSFITFGRRAAIFSGIGFFALVSAAGQYSFTVWNRWRRERILRDMAGKQHGAVIESDTSGLFAKMGAKLRQSLLVDPISRLPDWFPLRRLSSTEYRGILELRREEVRAELSSLRAAISAMDSREQALLNKLASYH
;
A
#
# COMPACT_ATOMS: atom_id res chain seq x y z
N MET A 1 19.77 26.65 -0.02
CA MET A 1 18.32 26.36 -0.18
C MET A 1 18.05 24.87 -0.26
N ALA A 2 18.75 24.08 -1.09
CA ALA A 2 18.52 22.62 -1.21
C ALA A 2 18.77 21.81 0.08
N THR A 3 19.73 22.22 0.90
CA THR A 3 20.10 21.54 2.17
C THR A 3 18.98 21.50 3.22
N ASN A 4 18.10 22.50 3.24
CA ASN A 4 16.97 22.51 4.18
C ASN A 4 15.94 21.44 3.79
N TRP A 5 15.69 21.26 2.49
CA TRP A 5 14.68 20.33 1.98
C TRP A 5 15.09 18.88 2.18
N SER A 6 16.38 18.56 2.01
CA SER A 6 16.90 17.21 2.28
C SER A 6 16.80 16.86 3.76
N LEU A 7 17.06 17.81 4.67
CA LEU A 7 16.95 17.58 6.10
C LEU A 7 15.50 17.26 6.51
N TYR A 8 14.53 17.97 5.95
CA TYR A 8 13.11 17.70 6.20
C TYR A 8 12.66 16.35 5.64
N GLY A 9 13.12 15.99 4.44
CA GLY A 9 12.85 14.68 3.85
C GLY A 9 13.41 13.55 4.69
N LEU A 10 14.65 13.69 5.17
CA LEU A 10 15.29 12.68 6.01
C LEU A 10 14.57 12.53 7.34
N PHE A 11 14.24 13.63 8.01
CA PHE A 11 13.50 13.59 9.28
C PHE A 11 12.11 12.95 9.14
N PHE A 12 11.40 13.24 8.04
CA PHE A 12 10.13 12.59 7.73
C PHE A 12 10.29 11.07 7.56
N LEU A 13 11.28 10.65 6.76
CA LEU A 13 11.53 9.23 6.49
C LEU A 13 11.91 8.47 7.77
N THR A 14 12.79 9.03 8.60
CA THR A 14 13.21 8.41 9.85
C THR A 14 12.04 8.25 10.82
N ASN A 15 11.21 9.29 11.00
CA ASN A 15 10.03 9.18 11.86
C ASN A 15 9.01 8.17 11.32
N ARG A 16 8.81 8.12 10.01
CA ARG A 16 7.93 7.15 9.37
C ARG A 16 8.40 5.72 9.60
N GLU A 17 9.70 5.44 9.41
CA GLU A 17 10.25 4.11 9.64
C GLU A 17 10.20 3.69 11.11
N ALA A 18 10.48 4.60 12.04
CA ALA A 18 10.36 4.34 13.47
C ALA A 18 8.93 3.93 13.86
N LEU A 19 7.92 4.66 13.36
CA LEU A 19 6.51 4.36 13.63
C LEU A 19 6.06 3.03 12.99
N LEU A 20 6.53 2.72 11.78
CA LEU A 20 6.25 1.45 11.13
C LEU A 20 6.87 0.29 11.92
N HIS A 21 8.11 0.43 12.36
CA HIS A 21 8.80 -0.58 13.13
C HIS A 21 8.08 -0.88 14.45
N GLU A 22 7.66 0.14 15.19
CA GLU A 22 6.88 -0.05 16.43
C GLU A 22 5.53 -0.76 16.19
N ARG A 23 4.87 -0.51 15.05
CA ARG A 23 3.61 -1.18 14.72
C ARG A 23 3.82 -2.63 14.33
N LEU A 24 4.90 -2.92 13.59
CA LEU A 24 5.24 -4.27 13.21
C LEU A 24 5.58 -5.12 14.44
N THR A 25 6.40 -4.61 15.36
CA THR A 25 6.74 -5.34 16.59
C THR A 25 5.53 -5.59 17.49
N LYS A 26 4.60 -4.61 17.59
CA LYS A 26 3.34 -4.78 18.33
C LYS A 26 2.37 -5.78 17.68
N LYS A 27 2.37 -5.91 16.34
CA LYS A 27 1.54 -6.89 15.65
C LYS A 27 2.10 -8.31 15.76
N GLU A 28 3.42 -8.42 15.70
CA GLU A 28 4.13 -9.70 15.87
C GLU A 28 3.86 -10.30 17.26
N SER A 29 3.86 -9.49 18.31
CA SER A 29 3.55 -9.96 19.67
C SER A 29 2.09 -10.43 19.84
N LEU A 30 1.16 -9.91 19.04
CA LEU A 30 -0.26 -10.27 19.09
C LEU A 30 -0.63 -11.49 18.22
N HIS A 31 0.32 -12.15 17.55
CA HIS A 31 0.08 -13.27 16.61
C HIS A 31 -0.94 -12.95 15.50
N LEU A 32 -1.26 -11.66 15.31
CA LEU A 32 -2.13 -11.19 14.25
C LEU A 32 -1.31 -11.18 12.97
N ARG A 33 -1.46 -12.22 12.14
CA ARG A 33 -0.85 -12.26 10.80
C ARG A 33 -1.16 -10.95 10.07
N PRO A 34 -0.16 -10.33 9.42
CA PRO A 34 -0.31 -9.00 8.85
C PRO A 34 -1.21 -9.03 7.62
N LEU A 35 -2.52 -8.90 7.84
CA LEU A 35 -3.53 -8.61 6.82
C LEU A 35 -2.98 -7.53 5.88
N LEU A 36 -2.89 -7.82 4.58
CA LEU A 36 -2.35 -6.87 3.59
C LEU A 36 -3.07 -5.51 3.61
N SER A 37 -4.38 -5.55 3.83
CA SER A 37 -5.21 -4.35 3.99
C SER A 37 -4.82 -3.55 5.25
N ALA A 38 -4.50 -4.25 6.34
CA ALA A 38 -4.02 -3.61 7.56
C ALA A 38 -2.60 -3.02 7.39
N ARG A 39 -1.77 -3.59 6.51
CA ARG A 39 -0.46 -3.03 6.15
C ARG A 39 -0.59 -1.75 5.32
N GLU A 40 -1.44 -1.73 4.28
CA GLU A 40 -1.68 -0.50 3.50
C GLU A 40 -2.23 0.62 4.41
N THR A 41 -3.11 0.26 5.35
CA THR A 41 -3.68 1.21 6.33
C THR A 41 -2.64 1.71 7.34
N ASP A 42 -1.74 0.84 7.82
CA ASP A 42 -0.65 1.23 8.71
C ASP A 42 0.39 2.11 8.02
N GLU A 43 0.68 1.84 6.74
CA GLU A 43 1.57 2.66 5.93
C GLU A 43 0.97 4.06 5.69
N MET A 44 -0.35 4.16 5.48
CA MET A 44 -1.03 5.45 5.40
C MET A 44 -1.03 6.18 6.74
N PHE A 45 -1.39 5.49 7.83
CA PHE A 45 -1.42 6.11 9.16
C PHE A 45 -0.03 6.59 9.60
N SER A 46 1.00 5.76 9.44
CA SER A 46 2.37 6.12 9.80
C SER A 46 2.88 7.31 8.97
N SER A 47 2.56 7.37 7.67
CA SER A 47 2.89 8.51 6.81
C SER A 47 2.19 9.80 7.28
N VAL A 48 0.90 9.72 7.60
CA VAL A 48 0.10 10.86 8.09
C VAL A 48 0.62 11.38 9.43
N VAL A 49 0.90 10.47 10.38
CA VAL A 49 1.41 10.85 11.70
C VAL A 49 2.83 11.38 11.61
N ALA A 50 3.72 10.74 10.85
CA ALA A 50 5.07 11.24 10.62
C ALA A 50 5.06 12.61 9.93
N GLY A 51 4.17 12.82 8.96
CA GLY A 51 3.95 14.10 8.30
C GLY A 51 3.47 15.16 9.29
N GLY A 52 2.49 14.83 10.13
CA GLY A 52 2.00 15.72 11.18
C GLY A 52 3.09 16.12 12.17
N ILE A 53 3.83 15.15 12.72
CA ILE A 53 4.93 15.40 13.67
C ILE A 53 6.01 16.28 13.03
N THR A 54 6.42 15.95 11.80
CA THR A 54 7.45 16.71 11.08
C THR A 54 6.98 18.14 10.80
N GLY A 55 5.74 18.32 10.34
CA GLY A 55 5.17 19.63 10.06
C GLY A 55 4.97 20.50 11.31
N GLY A 56 4.60 19.87 12.44
CA GLY A 56 4.47 20.55 13.72
C GLY A 56 5.81 21.06 14.26
N ILE A 57 6.83 20.20 14.28
CA ILE A 57 8.20 20.58 14.69
C ILE A 57 8.75 21.66 13.77
N LEU A 58 8.57 21.51 12.46
CA LEU A 58 9.06 22.47 11.49
C LEU A 58 8.41 23.84 11.68
N SER A 59 7.08 23.88 11.81
CA SER A 59 6.35 25.14 11.96
C SER A 59 6.62 25.81 13.29
N PHE A 60 6.96 25.03 14.32
CA PHE A 60 7.46 25.55 15.58
C PHE A 60 8.81 26.26 15.40
N ILE A 61 9.76 25.63 14.70
CA ILE A 61 11.11 26.19 14.47
C ILE A 61 11.06 27.43 13.57
N THR A 62 10.25 27.42 12.50
CA THR A 62 10.26 28.50 11.51
C THR A 62 9.49 29.73 11.94
N PHE A 63 8.36 29.56 12.64
CA PHE A 63 7.46 30.67 12.96
C PHE A 63 7.37 30.99 14.46
N GLY A 64 7.82 30.10 15.35
CA GLY A 64 7.83 30.30 16.82
C GLY A 64 6.46 30.46 17.49
N ARG A 65 5.37 30.59 16.72
CA ARG A 65 4.01 30.81 17.22
C ARG A 65 3.29 29.49 17.39
N ARG A 66 2.68 29.27 18.56
CA ARG A 66 1.88 28.07 18.87
C ARG A 66 0.79 27.77 17.83
N ALA A 67 0.21 28.83 17.24
CA ALA A 67 -0.81 28.69 16.18
C ALA A 67 -0.26 28.08 14.88
N ALA A 68 1.02 28.31 14.55
CA ALA A 68 1.65 27.75 13.34
C ALA A 68 1.90 26.24 13.46
N ILE A 69 1.98 25.71 14.68
CA ILE A 69 2.17 24.26 14.91
C ILE A 69 0.98 23.48 14.37
N PHE A 70 -0.25 23.90 14.70
CA PHE A 70 -1.46 23.20 14.27
C PHE A 70 -1.67 23.26 12.76
N SER A 71 -1.40 24.42 12.14
CA SER A 71 -1.47 24.54 10.68
C SER A 71 -0.39 23.71 9.99
N GLY A 72 0.81 23.64 10.57
CA GLY A 72 1.91 22.79 10.12
C GLY A 72 1.59 21.30 10.16
N ILE A 73 1.03 20.83 11.29
CA ILE A 73 0.58 19.45 11.46
C ILE A 73 -0.45 19.11 10.37
N GLY A 74 -1.49 19.94 10.23
CA GLY A 74 -2.57 19.69 9.28
C GLY A 74 -2.08 19.67 7.83
N PHE A 75 -1.26 20.64 7.45
CA PHE A 75 -0.75 20.75 6.08
C PHE A 75 0.15 19.56 5.70
N PHE A 76 1.13 19.21 6.52
CA PHE A 76 2.04 18.10 6.20
C PHE A 76 1.38 16.73 6.35
N ALA A 77 0.43 16.55 7.27
CA ALA A 77 -0.40 15.35 7.34
C ALA A 77 -1.21 15.16 6.04
N LEU A 78 -1.76 16.24 5.48
CA LEU A 78 -2.53 16.17 4.24
C LEU A 78 -1.64 15.89 3.03
N VAL A 79 -0.50 16.58 2.92
CA VAL A 79 0.48 16.34 1.84
C VAL A 79 0.98 14.89 1.85
N SER A 80 1.31 14.35 3.03
CA SER A 80 1.76 12.97 3.17
C SER A 80 0.65 11.95 2.89
N ALA A 81 -0.60 12.23 3.28
CA ALA A 81 -1.76 11.42 2.92
C ALA A 81 -1.97 11.37 1.40
N ALA A 82 -1.96 12.54 0.76
CA ALA A 82 -2.15 12.67 -0.68
C ALA A 82 -1.01 12.00 -1.47
N GLY A 83 0.23 12.14 -1.00
CA GLY A 83 1.39 11.46 -1.58
C GLY A 83 1.28 9.95 -1.49
N GLN A 84 0.93 9.41 -0.32
CA GLN A 84 0.75 7.98 -0.13
C GLN A 84 -0.44 7.45 -0.95
N TYR A 85 -1.54 8.19 -1.03
CA TYR A 85 -2.70 7.84 -1.87
C TYR A 85 -2.33 7.80 -3.36
N SER A 86 -1.60 8.80 -3.83
CA SER A 86 -1.13 8.85 -5.22
C SER A 86 -0.22 7.66 -5.53
N PHE A 87 0.67 7.30 -4.60
CA PHE A 87 1.55 6.15 -4.74
C PHE A 87 0.79 4.81 -4.76
N THR A 88 -0.24 4.65 -3.92
CA THR A 88 -1.04 3.41 -3.91
C THR A 88 -1.88 3.27 -5.17
N VAL A 89 -2.51 4.34 -5.65
CA VAL A 89 -3.25 4.37 -6.93
C VAL A 89 -2.32 4.05 -8.09
N TRP A 90 -1.14 4.67 -8.13
CA TRP A 90 -0.14 4.40 -9.16
C TRP A 90 0.32 2.94 -9.17
N ASN A 91 0.58 2.37 -7.99
CA ASN A 91 0.96 0.96 -7.86
C ASN A 91 -0.17 0.00 -8.23
N ARG A 92 -1.43 0.35 -7.96
CA ARG A 92 -2.60 -0.43 -8.42
C ARG A 92 -2.70 -0.40 -9.94
N TRP A 93 -2.60 0.78 -10.54
CA TRP A 93 -2.60 0.94 -11.98
C TRP A 93 -1.47 0.15 -12.67
N ARG A 94 -0.27 0.18 -12.10
CA ARG A 94 0.86 -0.63 -12.59
C ARG A 94 0.58 -2.13 -12.49
N ARG A 95 0.06 -2.59 -11.34
CA ARG A 95 -0.32 -4.00 -11.15
C ARG A 95 -1.35 -4.45 -12.17
N GLU A 96 -2.36 -3.63 -12.43
CA GLU A 96 -3.38 -3.91 -13.45
C GLU A 96 -2.80 -4.01 -14.85
N ARG A 97 -1.88 -3.12 -15.23
CA ARG A 97 -1.19 -3.23 -16.53
C ARG A 97 -0.43 -4.54 -16.65
N ILE A 98 0.34 -4.91 -15.62
CA ILE A 98 1.10 -6.17 -15.63
C ILE A 98 0.15 -7.37 -15.75
N LEU A 99 -0.96 -7.36 -15.01
CA LEU A 99 -1.98 -8.41 -15.09
C LEU A 99 -2.62 -8.50 -16.48
N ARG A 100 -2.93 -7.35 -17.10
CA ARG A 100 -3.46 -7.30 -18.47
C ARG A 100 -2.44 -7.77 -19.50
N ASP A 101 -1.17 -7.41 -19.34
CA ASP A 101 -0.09 -7.88 -20.23
C ASP A 101 0.15 -9.38 -20.09
N MET A 102 0.06 -9.93 -18.87
CA MET A 102 0.15 -11.37 -18.63
C MET A 102 -1.07 -12.13 -19.16
N ALA A 103 -2.29 -11.62 -18.95
CA ALA A 103 -3.52 -12.19 -19.49
C ALA A 103 -3.55 -12.11 -21.03
N GLY A 104 -3.09 -10.99 -21.58
CA GLY A 104 -2.94 -10.76 -23.02
C GLY A 104 -1.89 -11.67 -23.65
N LYS A 105 -0.80 -12.03 -22.96
CA LYS A 105 0.16 -13.03 -23.46
C LYS A 105 -0.37 -14.46 -23.39
N GLN A 106 -1.34 -14.77 -22.52
CA GLN A 106 -2.02 -16.07 -22.51
C GLN A 106 -3.13 -16.17 -23.58
N HIS A 107 -3.77 -15.06 -23.97
CA HIS A 107 -4.78 -15.04 -25.05
C HIS A 107 -4.22 -14.66 -26.44
N GLY A 108 -3.07 -14.00 -26.51
CA GLY A 108 -2.47 -13.43 -27.73
C GLY A 108 -1.67 -14.41 -28.60
N ALA A 109 -1.95 -15.72 -28.51
CA ALA A 109 -1.64 -16.65 -29.60
C ALA A 109 -2.77 -16.70 -30.65
N VAL A 110 -3.88 -16.00 -30.41
CA VAL A 110 -5.04 -15.96 -31.32
C VAL A 110 -5.54 -14.51 -31.38
N ILE A 111 -5.73 -14.00 -32.60
CA ILE A 111 -6.39 -12.74 -32.97
C ILE A 111 -5.49 -11.50 -32.99
N GLU A 112 -4.67 -11.45 -34.03
CA GLU A 112 -4.28 -10.23 -34.73
C GLU A 112 -5.37 -9.90 -35.77
N SER A 113 -5.97 -8.70 -35.75
CA SER A 113 -6.34 -7.93 -36.96
C SER A 113 -7.05 -6.60 -36.63
N ASP A 114 -6.41 -5.52 -37.05
CA ASP A 114 -6.92 -4.33 -37.74
C ASP A 114 -8.24 -3.63 -37.35
N THR A 115 -8.08 -2.41 -36.84
CA THR A 115 -8.79 -1.12 -37.12
C THR A 115 -8.35 -0.14 -36.00
N SER A 116 -7.90 1.10 -36.17
CA SER A 116 -8.09 2.10 -37.21
C SER A 116 -7.10 3.29 -37.01
N GLY A 117 -6.04 3.32 -37.80
CA GLY A 117 -5.64 4.48 -38.64
C GLY A 117 -4.96 5.72 -38.05
N LEU A 118 -5.46 6.35 -36.99
CA LEU A 118 -5.09 7.75 -36.69
C LEU A 118 -4.52 7.98 -35.28
N PHE A 119 -5.09 7.35 -34.26
CA PHE A 119 -4.52 7.35 -32.90
C PHE A 119 -3.25 6.50 -32.78
N ALA A 120 -3.08 5.51 -33.66
CA ALA A 120 -1.93 4.61 -33.67
C ALA A 120 -0.61 5.31 -34.01
N LYS A 121 -0.61 6.33 -34.87
CA LYS A 121 0.63 7.04 -35.27
C LYS A 121 1.18 7.94 -34.15
N MET A 122 0.29 8.54 -33.35
CA MET A 122 0.68 9.31 -32.17
C MET A 122 1.13 8.40 -31.02
N GLY A 123 0.43 7.27 -30.84
CA GLY A 123 0.83 6.21 -29.90
C GLY A 123 2.12 5.49 -30.29
N ALA A 124 2.44 5.37 -31.58
CA ALA A 124 3.64 4.70 -32.06
C ALA A 124 4.92 5.50 -31.78
N LYS A 125 4.90 6.83 -31.93
CA LYS A 125 6.04 7.68 -31.53
C LYS A 125 6.25 7.70 -30.02
N LEU A 126 5.16 7.72 -29.24
CA LEU A 126 5.22 7.62 -27.78
C LEU A 126 5.70 6.23 -27.31
N ARG A 127 5.29 5.16 -28.01
CA ARG A 127 5.81 3.79 -27.80
C ARG A 127 7.27 3.68 -28.18
N GLN A 128 7.73 4.31 -29.27
CA GLN A 128 9.13 4.24 -29.69
C GLN A 128 10.07 4.97 -28.73
N SER A 129 9.61 6.03 -28.04
CA SER A 129 10.35 6.64 -26.93
C SER A 129 10.22 5.89 -25.60
N LEU A 130 9.22 5.01 -25.44
CA LEU A 130 9.01 4.18 -24.25
C LEU A 130 9.54 2.73 -24.39
N LEU A 131 9.88 2.29 -25.61
CA LEU A 131 10.44 0.97 -25.93
C LEU A 131 11.93 0.86 -25.62
N VAL A 132 12.62 1.98 -25.40
CA VAL A 132 13.90 1.97 -24.68
C VAL A 132 13.54 1.86 -23.21
N ASP A 133 13.31 0.62 -22.75
CA ASP A 133 12.95 0.24 -21.38
C ASP A 133 13.69 1.13 -20.35
N PRO A 134 13.09 2.22 -19.81
CA PRO A 134 13.80 3.12 -18.91
C PRO A 134 14.08 2.44 -17.56
N ILE A 135 13.42 1.30 -17.33
CA ILE A 135 13.52 0.46 -16.14
C ILE A 135 14.74 -0.45 -16.20
N SER A 136 15.26 -0.83 -17.38
CA SER A 136 16.43 -1.72 -17.47
C SER A 136 17.76 -1.01 -17.16
N ARG A 137 17.75 0.31 -17.01
CA ARG A 137 18.90 1.12 -16.59
C ARG A 137 18.86 1.51 -15.11
N LEU A 138 17.84 1.07 -14.37
CA LEU A 138 17.78 1.37 -12.94
C LEU A 138 18.80 0.48 -12.20
N PRO A 139 19.64 1.06 -11.35
CA PRO A 139 20.58 0.29 -10.54
C PRO A 139 19.87 -0.73 -9.64
N ASP A 140 20.53 -1.86 -9.34
CA ASP A 140 19.96 -2.95 -8.52
C ASP A 140 19.56 -2.54 -7.08
N TRP A 141 20.05 -1.39 -6.60
CA TRP A 141 19.66 -0.82 -5.32
C TRP A 141 18.32 -0.04 -5.36
N PHE A 142 17.71 0.13 -6.54
CA PHE A 142 16.46 0.85 -6.68
C PHE A 142 15.26 -0.07 -6.34
N PRO A 143 14.29 0.37 -5.52
CA PRO A 143 13.20 -0.48 -4.99
C PRO A 143 12.17 -0.95 -6.05
N LEU A 144 12.42 -0.71 -7.35
CA LEU A 144 11.59 -1.12 -8.48
C LEU A 144 12.18 -2.37 -9.17
N ARG A 145 12.14 -3.53 -8.52
CA ARG A 145 12.54 -4.80 -9.18
C ARG A 145 11.41 -5.36 -10.04
N ARG A 146 11.71 -5.85 -11.25
CA ARG A 146 10.77 -6.68 -12.03
C ARG A 146 10.70 -8.05 -11.34
N LEU A 147 9.55 -8.39 -10.77
CA LEU A 147 9.28 -9.73 -10.26
C LEU A 147 9.24 -10.70 -11.45
N SER A 148 9.98 -11.80 -11.37
CA SER A 148 9.84 -12.90 -12.31
C SER A 148 8.44 -13.51 -12.23
N SER A 149 7.99 -14.17 -13.30
CA SER A 149 6.66 -14.80 -13.34
C SER A 149 6.51 -15.89 -12.26
N THR A 150 7.60 -16.56 -11.89
CA THR A 150 7.65 -17.56 -10.81
C THR A 150 7.57 -16.92 -9.44
N GLU A 151 8.31 -15.84 -9.18
CA GLU A 151 8.19 -15.07 -7.93
C GLU A 151 6.79 -14.49 -7.76
N TYR A 152 6.20 -13.98 -8.84
CA TYR A 152 4.84 -13.44 -8.81
C TYR A 152 3.79 -14.53 -8.50
N ARG A 153 3.94 -15.73 -9.10
CA ARG A 153 3.09 -16.88 -8.78
C ARG A 153 3.26 -17.33 -7.34
N GLY A 154 4.49 -17.37 -6.83
CA GLY A 154 4.76 -17.66 -5.42
C GLY A 154 4.12 -16.65 -4.48
N ILE A 155 4.18 -15.35 -4.81
CA ILE A 155 3.48 -14.32 -4.04
C ILE A 155 1.96 -14.53 -4.09
N LEU A 156 1.39 -14.88 -5.24
CA LEU A 156 -0.05 -15.14 -5.39
C LEU A 156 -0.51 -16.39 -4.63
N GLU A 157 0.28 -17.45 -4.63
CA GLU A 157 -0.02 -18.67 -3.87
C GLU A 157 0.02 -18.41 -2.37
N LEU A 158 1.06 -17.72 -1.91
CA LEU A 158 1.18 -17.29 -0.52
C LEU A 158 -0.01 -16.41 -0.10
N ARG A 159 -0.47 -15.51 -0.98
CA ARG A 159 -1.70 -14.72 -0.78
C ARG A 159 -2.94 -15.58 -0.69
N ARG A 160 -3.06 -16.59 -1.54
CA ARG A 160 -4.22 -17.47 -1.57
C ARG A 160 -4.31 -18.30 -0.29
N GLU A 161 -3.18 -18.77 0.21
CA GLU A 161 -3.08 -19.48 1.48
C GLU A 161 -3.39 -18.58 2.67
N GLU A 162 -2.89 -17.35 2.66
CA GLU A 162 -3.20 -16.33 3.66
C GLU A 162 -4.70 -16.05 3.75
N VAL A 163 -5.36 -15.77 2.62
CA VAL A 163 -6.81 -15.52 2.58
C VAL A 163 -7.62 -16.75 3.03
N ARG A 164 -7.17 -17.96 2.70
CA ARG A 164 -7.83 -19.19 3.19
C ARG A 164 -7.71 -19.34 4.70
N ALA A 165 -6.55 -19.04 5.26
CA ALA A 165 -6.36 -19.07 6.71
C ALA A 165 -7.26 -18.04 7.40
N GLU A 166 -7.40 -16.83 6.84
CA GLU A 166 -8.31 -15.80 7.34
C GLU A 166 -9.77 -16.24 7.32
N LEU A 167 -10.23 -16.84 6.22
CA LEU A 167 -11.61 -17.35 6.15
C LEU A 167 -11.86 -18.45 7.18
N SER A 168 -10.86 -19.30 7.44
CA SER A 168 -10.98 -20.36 8.45
C SER A 168 -11.05 -19.80 9.88
N SER A 169 -10.27 -18.76 10.20
CA SER A 169 -10.28 -18.15 11.53
C SER A 169 -11.56 -17.37 11.79
N LEU A 170 -12.07 -16.64 10.79
CA LEU A 170 -13.36 -15.95 10.89
C LEU A 170 -14.50 -16.95 11.08
N ARG A 171 -14.49 -18.07 10.34
CA ARG A 171 -15.50 -19.11 10.49
C ARG A 171 -15.49 -19.74 11.88
N ALA A 172 -14.31 -19.96 12.44
CA ALA A 172 -14.17 -20.44 13.82
C ALA A 172 -14.72 -19.42 14.83
N ALA A 173 -14.40 -18.13 14.66
CA ALA A 173 -14.91 -17.07 15.52
C ALA A 173 -16.45 -16.97 15.49
N ILE A 174 -17.05 -17.07 14.31
CA ILE A 174 -18.52 -17.09 14.16
C ILE A 174 -19.12 -18.29 14.92
N SER A 175 -18.57 -19.50 14.73
CA SER A 175 -19.06 -20.68 15.44
C SER A 175 -18.92 -20.59 16.97
N ALA A 176 -17.88 -19.91 17.46
CA ALA A 176 -17.70 -19.64 18.88
C ALA A 176 -18.74 -18.63 19.41
N MET A 177 -19.14 -17.65 18.59
CA MET A 177 -20.22 -16.73 18.94
C MET A 177 -21.58 -17.43 18.95
N ASP A 178 -21.87 -18.26 17.95
CA ASP A 178 -23.13 -19.00 17.87
C ASP A 178 -23.30 -19.97 19.05
N SER A 179 -22.24 -20.70 19.41
CA SER A 179 -22.27 -21.58 20.60
C SER A 179 -22.46 -20.82 21.90
N ARG A 180 -21.88 -19.61 22.02
CA ARG A 180 -22.09 -18.72 23.16
C ARG A 180 -23.53 -18.21 23.22
N GLU A 181 -24.11 -17.85 22.08
CA GLU A 181 -25.51 -17.43 21.99
C GLU A 181 -26.45 -18.57 22.42
N GLN A 182 -26.26 -19.78 21.90
CA GLN A 182 -27.04 -20.95 22.31
C GLN A 182 -26.91 -21.25 23.81
N ALA A 183 -25.73 -21.11 24.39
CA ALA A 183 -25.52 -21.29 25.83
C ALA A 183 -26.28 -20.23 26.65
N LEU A 184 -26.39 -18.99 26.17
CA LEU A 184 -27.18 -17.93 26.81
C LEU A 184 -28.68 -18.19 26.68
N LEU A 185 -29.14 -18.60 25.50
CA LEU A 185 -30.54 -18.96 25.27
C LEU A 185 -30.97 -20.14 26.15
N ASN A 186 -30.15 -21.18 26.27
CA ASN A 186 -30.42 -22.32 27.15
C ASN A 186 -30.48 -21.91 28.62
N LYS A 187 -29.59 -21.01 29.07
CA LYS A 187 -29.67 -20.46 30.42
C LYS A 187 -30.96 -19.69 30.64
N LEU A 188 -31.37 -18.83 29.71
CA LEU A 188 -32.62 -18.08 29.81
C LEU A 188 -33.85 -19.00 29.85
N ALA A 189 -33.86 -20.06 29.03
CA ALA A 189 -34.93 -21.06 29.03
C ALA A 189 -35.03 -21.83 30.36
N SER A 190 -33.93 -22.02 31.09
CA SER A 190 -33.94 -22.68 32.39
C SER A 190 -34.47 -21.83 33.56
N TYR A 191 -34.69 -20.53 33.36
CA TYR A 191 -35.26 -19.62 34.37
C TYR A 191 -36.79 -19.47 34.27
N HIS A 192 -37.42 -20.04 33.24
CA HIS A 192 -38.87 -20.06 33.04
C HIS A 192 -39.44 -21.44 33.34
#